data_AF-A0A539EER0-F1
#
_entry.id   AF-A0A539EER0-F1
#
_cell.length_a   1.000
_cell.length_b   1.000
_cell.length_c   1.000
_cell.angle_alpha   90.00
_cell.angle_beta   90.00
_cell.angle_gamma   90.00
#
_symmetry.space_group_name_H-M   'P 1'
#
loop_
_entity.id
_entity.type
_entity.pdbx_description
1 polymer ?
#
loop_
_entity_poly.entity_id
_entity_poly.type
_entity_poly.pdbx_seq_one_letter_code
_entity_poly.pdbx_strand_id
1 'polypeptide(L)' 'ALQGALAAGVAVTDEAAAMEWAGYAPRMVEGSPDNIKITVPHDLRLAELFLKLQHEKLL' A
#
# COMPACT_ATOMS: atom_id res chain seq x y z
N ALA A 1 3.03 6.68 16.51
CA ALA A 1 3.91 7.16 15.43
C ALA A 1 3.19 8.16 14.51
N LEU A 2 2.18 7.72 13.72
CA LEU A 2 1.50 8.56 12.73
C LEU A 2 0.98 9.91 13.27
N GLN A 3 0.21 9.91 14.36
CA GLN A 3 -0.28 11.15 14.98
C GLN A 3 0.87 12.07 15.42
N GLY A 4 1.97 11.51 15.94
CA GLY A 4 3.15 12.27 16.33
C GLY A 4 3.86 12.89 15.13
N ALA A 5 4.00 12.15 14.03
CA ALA A 5 4.60 12.66 12.79
C ALA A 5 3.78 13.82 12.20
N LEU A 6 2.46 13.69 12.18
CA LEU A 6 1.55 14.75 11.71
C LEU A 6 1.62 15.98 12.61
N ALA A 7 1.60 15.81 13.94
CA ALA A 7 1.73 16.91 14.89
C ALA A 7 3.09 17.63 14.79
N ALA A 8 4.15 16.89 14.44
CA ALA A 8 5.48 17.42 14.20
C ALA A 8 5.68 18.03 12.79
N GLY A 9 4.65 18.04 11.93
CA GLY A 9 4.74 18.58 10.57
C GLY A 9 5.62 17.74 9.62
N VAL A 10 5.86 16.47 9.95
CA VAL A 10 6.68 15.57 9.14
C VAL A 10 5.83 15.07 7.98
N ALA A 11 6.36 15.21 6.76
CA ALA A 11 5.73 14.69 5.57
C ALA A 11 5.89 13.16 5.52
N VAL A 12 4.88 12.43 6.00
CA VAL A 12 4.78 10.97 5.91
C VAL A 12 3.71 10.57 4.89
N THR A 13 3.97 9.50 4.15
CA THR A 13 3.05 9.01 3.08
C THR A 13 2.24 7.78 3.51
N ASP A 14 2.70 7.07 4.54
CA ASP A 14 2.08 5.88 5.11
C ASP A 14 2.50 5.71 6.58
N GLU A 15 1.99 4.67 7.22
CA GLU A 15 2.30 4.33 8.60
C GLU A 15 3.74 3.82 8.79
N ALA A 16 4.35 3.20 7.77
CA ALA A 16 5.71 2.69 7.85
C ALA A 16 6.72 3.85 7.95
N ALA A 17 6.58 4.88 7.11
CA ALA A 17 7.37 6.11 7.17
C ALA A 17 7.22 6.82 8.53
N ALA A 18 6.02 6.79 9.12
CA ALA A 18 5.82 7.33 10.46
C ALA A 18 6.55 6.52 11.54
N MET A 19 6.61 5.19 11.40
CA MET A 19 7.34 4.31 12.32
C MET A 19 8.86 4.48 12.18
N GLU A 20 9.37 4.65 10.96
CA GLU A 20 10.77 4.99 10.69
C GLU A 20 11.17 6.31 11.33
N TRP A 21 10.34 7.36 11.14
CA TRP A 21 10.54 8.65 11.81
C TRP A 21 10.56 8.52 13.34
N ALA A 22 9.74 7.61 13.90
CA ALA A 22 9.71 7.33 15.33
C ALA A 22 10.89 6.45 15.83
N GLY A 23 11.87 6.13 14.96
CA GLY A 23 13.08 5.39 15.32
C GLY A 23 12.94 3.86 15.26
N TYR A 24 11.84 3.35 14.72
CA TYR A 24 11.65 1.91 14.52
C TYR A 24 12.12 1.48 13.13
N ALA A 25 12.29 0.17 12.96
CA ALA A 25 12.59 -0.45 11.66
C ALA A 25 11.43 -1.40 11.28
N PRO A 26 10.42 -0.92 10.52
CA PRO A 26 9.36 -1.77 10.01
C PRO A 26 9.92 -2.94 9.19
N ARG A 27 9.22 -4.07 9.23
CA ARG A 27 9.60 -5.24 8.43
C ARG A 27 8.83 -5.25 7.12
N MET A 28 9.51 -5.64 6.05
CA MET A 28 8.90 -5.88 4.76
C MET A 28 8.46 -7.33 4.64
N VAL A 29 7.27 -7.55 4.09
CA VAL A 29 6.74 -8.86 3.72
C VAL A 29 6.41 -8.82 2.24
N GLU A 30 6.77 -9.87 1.51
CA GLU A 30 6.51 -9.96 0.07
C GLU A 30 5.01 -9.82 -0.21
N GLY A 31 4.66 -8.87 -1.09
CA GLY A 31 3.29 -8.62 -1.51
C GLY A 31 2.94 -9.33 -2.81
N SER A 32 1.65 -9.46 -3.10
CA SER A 32 1.21 -9.95 -4.40
C SER A 32 1.27 -8.83 -5.45
N PRO A 33 1.77 -9.09 -6.67
CA PRO A 33 1.87 -8.07 -7.73
C PRO A 33 0.51 -7.58 -8.24
N ASP A 34 -0.58 -8.31 -7.94
CA ASP A 34 -1.94 -7.93 -8.29
C ASP A 34 -2.63 -7.02 -7.24
N ASN A 35 -1.97 -6.74 -6.10
CA ASN A 35 -2.44 -5.78 -5.11
C ASN A 35 -2.08 -4.34 -5.52
N ILE A 36 -2.69 -3.88 -6.62
CA ILE A 36 -2.42 -2.57 -7.18
C ILE A 36 -3.21 -1.45 -6.48
N LYS A 37 -2.63 -0.25 -6.52
CA LYS A 37 -3.35 0.99 -6.20
C LYS A 37 -3.87 1.61 -7.50
N ILE A 38 -5.17 1.79 -7.61
CA ILE A 38 -5.80 2.51 -8.73
C ILE A 38 -5.51 4.01 -8.54
N THR A 39 -4.75 4.58 -9.46
CA THR A 39 -4.28 5.98 -9.42
C THR A 39 -4.76 6.80 -10.60
N VAL A 40 -5.00 6.15 -11.74
CA VAL A 40 -5.48 6.77 -12.98
C VAL A 40 -6.61 5.95 -13.62
N PRO A 41 -7.43 6.54 -14.51
CA PRO A 41 -8.57 5.81 -15.10
C PRO A 41 -8.19 4.52 -15.84
N HIS A 42 -6.98 4.45 -16.41
CA HIS A 42 -6.52 3.25 -17.12
C HIS A 42 -6.34 2.04 -16.19
N ASP A 43 -6.01 2.25 -14.91
CA ASP A 43 -5.76 1.18 -13.93
C ASP A 43 -7.01 0.32 -13.69
N LEU A 44 -8.22 0.86 -13.95
CA LEU A 44 -9.48 0.12 -13.81
C LEU A 44 -9.54 -1.13 -14.67
N ARG A 45 -9.00 -1.08 -15.90
CA ARG A 45 -8.98 -2.26 -16.79
C ARG A 45 -8.03 -3.33 -16.27
N LEU A 46 -6.93 -2.93 -15.65
CA LEU A 46 -5.97 -3.84 -15.03
C LEU A 46 -6.55 -4.47 -13.76
N ALA A 47 -7.23 -3.68 -12.92
CA ALA A 47 -7.93 -4.17 -11.74
C ALA A 47 -9.00 -5.21 -12.10
N GLU A 48 -9.80 -4.95 -13.14
CA GLU A 48 -10.79 -5.91 -13.64
C GLU A 48 -10.14 -7.24 -14.06
N LEU A 49 -9.01 -7.18 -14.79
CA LEU A 49 -8.27 -8.38 -15.18
C LEU A 49 -7.77 -9.16 -13.96
N PHE A 50 -7.16 -8.48 -12.97
CA PHE A 50 -6.68 -9.14 -11.77
C PHE A 50 -7.80 -9.81 -10.97
N LEU A 51 -8.95 -9.15 -10.82
CA LEU A 51 -10.11 -9.74 -10.13
C LEU A 51 -10.63 -11.00 -10.83
N LYS A 52 -10.65 -11.04 -12.16
CA LYS A 52 -11.04 -12.25 -12.92
C LYS A 52 -10.05 -13.39 -12.70
N LEU A 53 -8.75 -13.11 -12.82
CA LEU A 53 -7.70 -14.12 -12.61
C LEU A 53 -7.69 -14.66 -11.17
N GLN A 54 -7.96 -13.81 -10.17
CA GLN A 54 -8.08 -14.23 -8.77
C GLN A 54 -9.29 -15.13 -8.56
N HIS A 55 -10.43 -14.79 -9.18
CA HIS A 55 -11.62 -15.63 -9.11
C HIS A 55 -11.40 -17.01 -9.75
N GLU A 56 -10.73 -17.06 -10.90
CA GLU A 56 -10.39 -18.32 -11.58
C GLU A 56 -9.43 -19.20 -10.78
N LYS A 57 -8.44 -18.61 -10.08
CA LYS A 57 -7.50 -19.36 -9.22
C LYS A 57 -8.16 -20.01 -8.00
N LEU A 58 -9.35 -19.54 -7.59
CA LEU A 58 -10.11 -20.09 -6.47
C LEU A 58 -11.00 -21.28 -6.86
N LEU A 59 -11.10 -21.58 -8.16
CA LEU A 59 -11.83 -22.72 -8.72
C LEU A 59 -10.86 -23.84 -9.10
#